data_AF-A8FXN8-F1
#
_entry.id   AF-A8FXN8-F1
#
_cell.length_a   1.000
_cell.length_b   1.000
_cell.length_c   1.000
_cell.angle_alpha   90.00
_cell.angle_beta   90.00
_cell.angle_gamma   90.00
#
_symmetry.space_group_name_H-M   'P 1'
#
loop_
_entity.id
_entity.type
_entity.pdbx_description
1 polymer ?
#
loop_
_entity_poly.entity_id
_entity_poly.type
_entity_poly.pdbx_seq_one_letter_code
_entity_poly.pdbx_strand_id
1 'polypeptide(L)'
;MVKVRTKYEFGYHVLGPIFYSFSYKLWLNQQVWTDRDSLTLFLSRGGLRLRYVYNLFLSKNNIKAPLPEEDFYVSRMALLKASYLKTPEETSTLLQREYNCVTVLKAMEYLLPKAVFHSWQSSLCTVEKEIYKKRDIQVDDFCEFIKPTHAGYTVLAAYLKSHTKELRRHLDEIRQGNSHLLMVDTGWSGTILRECQSIFPDINFFGHFFGRSAFSSQVPEHFSNLQGVAFEADRYHWLYPLSSILLHRHLIEGVFEPKWPSVEGYLLESPHDLIQPETGVIPDNIRKPSIEDDFLNGICDYIAKSDTELNANQIQREENLAAKMIQRLIVFPSRSQLDFLTVDTRSADFGKGLDVSVLIYDGYGQSISQKLNRVTQSLWPHGQVAIEFSGLMRVSIQFLLSCPNLMNKLWAFTNKYILRRAS
;
A
#
# COMPACT_ATOMS: atom_id res chain seq x y z
N MET A 1 -27.09 17.64 2.45
CA MET A 1 -25.92 16.74 2.51
C MET A 1 -26.21 15.58 1.57
N VAL A 2 -25.35 15.34 0.57
CA VAL A 2 -25.56 14.28 -0.43
C VAL A 2 -25.64 12.93 0.28
N LYS A 3 -26.67 12.13 -0.06
CA LYS A 3 -26.81 10.76 0.46
C LYS A 3 -26.07 9.83 -0.49
N VAL A 4 -24.99 9.23 0.00
CA VAL A 4 -24.24 8.19 -0.72
C VAL A 4 -24.79 6.83 -0.33
N ARG A 5 -25.12 6.01 -1.33
CA ARG A 5 -25.75 4.68 -1.18
C ARG A 5 -25.07 3.59 -2.02
N THR A 6 -24.27 3.96 -3.01
CA THR A 6 -23.57 3.00 -3.89
C THR A 6 -22.07 3.28 -3.93
N LYS A 7 -21.29 2.29 -4.41
CA LYS A 7 -19.84 2.44 -4.62
C LYS A 7 -19.56 3.57 -5.63
N TYR A 8 -20.35 3.66 -6.69
CA TYR A 8 -20.25 4.73 -7.68
C TYR A 8 -20.51 6.12 -7.09
N GLU A 9 -21.60 6.29 -6.33
CA GLU A 9 -21.91 7.58 -5.68
C GLU A 9 -20.83 7.97 -4.67
N PHE A 10 -20.22 7.00 -3.99
CA PHE A 10 -19.08 7.25 -3.10
C PHE A 10 -17.85 7.69 -3.90
N GLY A 11 -17.54 6.98 -4.98
CA GLY A 11 -16.51 7.36 -5.94
C GLY A 11 -16.69 8.79 -6.44
N TYR A 12 -17.90 9.17 -6.83
CA TYR A 12 -18.21 10.48 -7.39
C TYR A 12 -18.23 11.60 -6.36
N HIS A 13 -18.98 11.46 -5.26
CA HIS A 13 -19.22 12.56 -4.32
C HIS A 13 -18.18 12.68 -3.20
N VAL A 14 -17.39 11.63 -2.96
CA VAL A 14 -16.41 11.59 -1.87
C VAL A 14 -15.00 11.47 -2.43
N LEU A 15 -14.70 10.42 -3.18
CA LEU A 15 -13.34 10.23 -3.68
C LEU A 15 -13.01 11.20 -4.82
N GLY A 16 -13.95 11.52 -5.70
CA GLY A 16 -13.80 12.43 -6.84
C GLY A 16 -13.19 13.78 -6.45
N PRO A 17 -13.80 14.56 -5.54
CA PRO A 17 -13.23 15.81 -5.05
C PRO A 17 -11.84 15.66 -4.42
N ILE A 18 -11.61 14.58 -3.68
CA ILE A 18 -10.32 14.30 -3.02
C ILE A 18 -9.24 14.05 -4.08
N PHE A 19 -9.52 13.21 -5.08
CA PHE A 19 -8.56 12.90 -6.14
C PHE A 19 -8.38 14.04 -7.14
N TYR A 20 -9.41 14.85 -7.38
CA TYR A 20 -9.27 16.11 -8.12
C TYR A 20 -8.30 17.07 -7.43
N SER A 21 -8.47 17.26 -6.11
CA SER A 21 -7.55 18.06 -5.29
C SER A 21 -6.15 17.47 -5.24
N PHE A 22 -6.02 16.15 -5.08
CA PHE A 22 -4.73 15.44 -5.16
C PHE A 22 -4.04 15.71 -6.50
N SER A 23 -4.73 15.57 -7.64
CA SER A 23 -4.17 15.82 -8.96
C SER A 23 -3.75 17.28 -9.13
N TYR A 24 -4.54 18.24 -8.64
CA TYR A 24 -4.16 19.66 -8.64
C TYR A 24 -2.91 19.93 -7.80
N LYS A 25 -2.82 19.37 -6.59
CA LYS A 25 -1.64 19.50 -5.71
C LYS A 25 -0.41 18.81 -6.29
N LEU A 26 -0.58 17.63 -6.89
CA LEU A 26 0.51 16.92 -7.58
C LEU A 26 1.05 17.76 -8.75
N TRP A 27 0.15 18.33 -9.57
CA TRP A 27 0.52 19.23 -10.65
C TRP A 27 1.31 20.43 -10.14
N LEU A 28 0.83 21.13 -9.10
CA LEU A 28 1.55 22.24 -8.47
C LEU A 28 2.92 21.82 -7.92
N ASN A 29 2.99 20.67 -7.25
CA ASN A 29 4.25 20.15 -6.72
C ASN A 29 5.23 19.81 -7.84
N GLN A 30 4.78 19.31 -8.99
CA GLN A 30 5.67 19.03 -10.13
C GLN A 30 6.24 20.31 -10.77
N GLN A 31 5.54 21.45 -10.69
CA GLN A 31 6.01 22.72 -11.24
C GLN A 31 7.34 23.20 -10.61
N VAL A 32 7.63 22.82 -9.36
CA VAL A 32 8.88 23.26 -8.69
C VAL A 32 10.12 22.48 -9.13
N TRP A 33 9.96 21.54 -10.06
CA TRP A 33 11.02 20.66 -10.56
C TRP A 33 11.33 20.86 -12.05
N THR A 34 10.64 21.79 -12.73
CA THR A 34 10.75 21.98 -14.19
C THR A 34 12.11 22.52 -14.64
N ASP A 35 12.86 23.13 -13.73
CA ASP A 35 14.21 23.65 -13.95
C ASP A 35 15.32 22.61 -13.67
N ARG A 36 14.93 21.35 -13.42
CA ARG A 36 15.82 20.24 -13.08
C ARG A 36 15.62 19.08 -14.05
N ASP A 37 16.64 18.23 -14.21
CA ASP A 37 16.55 16.96 -14.93
C ASP A 37 15.69 15.94 -14.13
N SER A 38 14.37 16.15 -14.18
CA SER A 38 13.38 15.48 -13.35
C SER A 38 12.40 14.64 -14.15
N LEU A 39 12.03 13.49 -13.60
CA LEU A 39 11.07 12.56 -14.16
C LEU A 39 10.05 12.13 -13.10
N THR A 40 8.77 12.07 -13.47
CA THR A 40 7.73 11.47 -12.62
C THR A 40 7.62 9.98 -12.91
N LEU A 41 7.72 9.15 -11.86
CA LEU A 41 7.59 7.71 -11.91
C LEU A 41 6.31 7.27 -11.20
N PHE A 42 5.32 6.75 -11.95
CA PHE A 42 4.13 6.15 -11.37
C PHE A 42 4.38 4.66 -11.08
N LEU A 43 4.18 4.23 -9.84
CA LEU A 43 4.50 2.85 -9.43
C LEU A 43 3.44 1.84 -9.90
N SER A 44 3.86 0.60 -10.19
CA SER A 44 3.02 -0.43 -10.86
C SER A 44 1.74 -0.85 -10.12
N ARG A 45 1.61 -0.58 -8.82
CA ARG A 45 0.40 -0.91 -8.06
C ARG A 45 -0.61 0.24 -8.14
N GLY A 46 -0.74 1.04 -7.09
CA GLY A 46 -1.70 2.14 -7.05
C GLY A 46 -1.35 3.28 -8.01
N GLY A 47 -0.04 3.50 -8.23
CA GLY A 47 0.49 4.56 -9.09
C GLY A 47 -0.05 4.55 -10.52
N LEU A 48 -0.21 3.41 -11.19
CA LEU A 48 -0.65 3.41 -12.59
C LEU A 48 -2.11 3.83 -12.78
N ARG A 49 -3.02 3.38 -11.89
CA ARG A 49 -4.40 3.86 -11.90
C ARG A 49 -4.47 5.33 -11.47
N LEU A 50 -3.60 5.76 -10.56
CA LEU A 50 -3.43 7.19 -10.23
C LEU A 50 -2.98 8.01 -11.44
N ARG A 51 -2.06 7.50 -12.26
CA ARG A 51 -1.62 8.14 -13.51
C ARG A 51 -2.78 8.38 -14.45
N TYR A 52 -3.65 7.38 -14.61
CA TYR A 52 -4.85 7.52 -15.44
C TYR A 52 -5.77 8.65 -14.93
N VAL A 53 -6.03 8.68 -13.61
CA VAL A 53 -6.84 9.73 -12.96
C VAL A 53 -6.19 11.12 -13.12
N TYR A 54 -4.87 11.20 -12.95
CA TYR A 54 -4.11 12.44 -13.14
C TYR A 54 -4.17 12.94 -14.58
N ASN A 55 -4.00 12.06 -15.57
CA ASN A 55 -4.09 12.42 -16.99
C ASN A 55 -5.50 12.84 -17.39
N LEU A 56 -6.53 12.27 -16.79
CA LEU A 56 -7.91 12.72 -16.97
C LEU A 56 -8.09 14.15 -16.42
N PHE A 57 -7.52 14.45 -15.25
CA PHE A 57 -7.52 15.80 -14.67
C PHE A 57 -6.80 16.81 -15.59
N LEU A 58 -5.61 16.45 -16.09
CA LEU A 58 -4.84 17.30 -17.01
C LEU A 58 -5.63 17.60 -18.30
N SER A 59 -6.20 16.54 -18.89
CA SER A 59 -7.00 16.63 -20.12
C SER A 59 -8.26 17.48 -19.92
N LYS A 60 -8.98 17.28 -18.81
CA LYS A 60 -10.18 18.06 -18.47
C LYS A 60 -9.88 19.55 -18.36
N ASN A 61 -8.74 19.91 -17.77
CA ASN A 61 -8.36 21.31 -17.56
C ASN A 61 -7.54 21.89 -18.71
N ASN A 62 -7.32 21.14 -19.79
CA ASN A 62 -6.51 21.55 -20.95
C ASN A 62 -5.11 22.05 -20.55
N ILE A 63 -4.48 21.36 -19.59
CA ILE A 63 -3.11 21.63 -19.12
C ILE A 63 -2.21 20.43 -19.40
N LYS A 64 -0.90 20.67 -19.42
CA LYS A 64 0.12 19.61 -19.57
C LYS A 64 0.73 19.24 -18.23
N ALA A 65 1.20 18.01 -18.14
CA ALA A 65 2.08 17.60 -17.06
C ALA A 65 3.34 18.49 -17.06
N PRO A 66 3.80 19.01 -15.91
CA PRO A 66 5.00 19.85 -15.87
C PRO A 66 6.28 19.06 -16.13
N LEU A 67 6.26 17.76 -15.83
CA LEU A 67 7.39 16.85 -16.02
C LEU A 67 7.01 15.69 -16.95
N PRO A 68 7.99 15.07 -17.62
CA PRO A 68 7.77 13.77 -18.25
C PRO A 68 7.29 12.73 -17.23
N GLU A 69 6.57 11.73 -17.73
CA GLU A 69 5.95 10.70 -16.92
C GLU A 69 6.29 9.31 -17.48
N GLU A 70 6.80 8.44 -16.61
CA GLU A 70 7.08 7.04 -16.92
C GLU A 70 6.45 6.11 -15.90
N ASP A 71 6.24 4.86 -16.31
CA ASP A 71 5.77 3.80 -15.42
C ASP A 71 6.99 3.10 -14.81
N PHE A 72 7.03 3.01 -13.48
CA PHE A 72 8.07 2.27 -12.79
C PHE A 72 7.50 0.96 -12.23
N TYR A 73 7.84 -0.13 -12.91
CA TYR A 73 7.39 -1.47 -12.59
C TYR A 73 8.18 -2.05 -11.42
N VAL A 74 7.77 -1.72 -10.20
CA VAL A 74 8.46 -2.15 -8.98
C VAL A 74 7.48 -2.52 -7.88
N SER A 75 7.81 -3.54 -7.09
CA SER A 75 7.10 -3.87 -5.86
C SER A 75 8.01 -3.78 -4.64
N ARG A 76 7.41 -3.81 -3.44
CA ARG A 76 8.16 -3.97 -2.19
C ARG A 76 9.04 -5.23 -2.23
N MET A 77 8.55 -6.35 -2.77
CA MET A 77 9.31 -7.59 -2.83
C MET A 77 10.51 -7.49 -3.78
N ALA A 78 10.33 -6.88 -4.95
CA ALA A 78 11.44 -6.64 -5.88
C ALA A 78 12.54 -5.80 -5.23
N LEU A 79 12.17 -4.81 -4.40
CA LEU A 79 13.13 -4.00 -3.68
C LEU A 79 13.79 -4.75 -2.51
N LEU A 80 13.03 -5.52 -1.72
CA LEU A 80 13.59 -6.33 -0.63
C LEU A 80 14.61 -7.35 -1.15
N LYS A 81 14.33 -8.00 -2.30
CA LYS A 81 15.31 -8.87 -2.97
C LYS A 81 16.59 -8.10 -3.33
N ALA A 82 16.44 -6.89 -3.87
CA ALA A 82 17.58 -6.09 -4.29
C ALA A 82 18.39 -5.48 -3.12
N SER A 83 17.74 -5.18 -1.99
CA SER A 83 18.38 -4.65 -0.77
C SER A 83 19.06 -5.74 0.08
N TYR A 84 18.65 -6.99 -0.08
CA TYR A 84 18.97 -8.06 0.88
C TYR A 84 20.47 -8.25 1.14
N LEU A 85 21.31 -8.20 0.11
CA LEU A 85 22.76 -8.31 0.29
C LEU A 85 23.43 -7.04 0.84
N LYS A 86 22.76 -5.89 0.74
CA LYS A 86 23.31 -4.58 1.15
C LYS A 86 22.91 -4.22 2.59
N THR A 87 21.66 -4.44 2.95
CA THR A 87 21.07 -4.14 4.27
C THR A 87 20.36 -5.37 4.84
N PRO A 88 21.09 -6.45 5.15
CA PRO A 88 20.48 -7.73 5.48
C PRO A 88 19.64 -7.72 6.75
N GLU A 89 20.06 -7.03 7.81
CA GLU A 89 19.33 -7.02 9.09
C GLU A 89 17.95 -6.33 8.96
N GLU A 90 17.93 -5.17 8.30
CA GLU A 90 16.70 -4.41 8.05
C GLU A 90 15.76 -5.18 7.10
N THR A 91 16.33 -5.71 6.01
CA THR A 91 15.59 -6.50 5.02
C THR A 91 15.00 -7.76 5.65
N SER A 92 15.77 -8.47 6.47
CA SER A 92 15.34 -9.68 7.18
C SER A 92 14.19 -9.40 8.16
N THR A 93 14.23 -8.26 8.85
CA THR A 93 13.13 -7.83 9.73
C THR A 93 11.84 -7.60 8.96
N LEU A 94 11.91 -7.02 7.76
CA LEU A 94 10.75 -6.80 6.90
C LEU A 94 10.24 -8.13 6.34
N LEU A 95 11.13 -8.98 5.81
CA LEU A 95 10.77 -10.30 5.29
C LEU A 95 10.12 -11.18 6.37
N GLN A 96 10.64 -11.18 7.61
CA GLN A 96 10.05 -11.94 8.70
C GLN A 96 8.64 -11.48 9.04
N ARG A 97 8.37 -10.16 9.04
CA ARG A 97 7.02 -9.64 9.28
C ARG A 97 6.04 -10.12 8.22
N GLU A 98 6.47 -10.15 6.96
CA GLU A 98 5.65 -10.61 5.85
C GLU A 98 5.45 -12.13 5.87
N TYR A 99 6.49 -12.91 6.24
CA TYR A 99 6.48 -14.38 6.30
C TYR A 99 6.20 -14.95 7.69
N ASN A 100 5.61 -14.17 8.59
CA ASN A 100 5.28 -14.64 9.94
C ASN A 100 4.40 -15.91 9.88
N CYS A 101 4.69 -16.88 10.75
CA CYS A 101 4.04 -18.20 10.82
C CYS A 101 4.15 -19.05 9.53
N VAL A 102 5.16 -18.79 8.68
CA VAL A 102 5.49 -19.61 7.51
C VAL A 102 6.78 -20.37 7.79
N THR A 103 6.84 -21.63 7.36
CA THR A 103 8.06 -22.43 7.50
C THR A 103 9.18 -21.88 6.62
N VAL A 104 10.43 -22.10 7.02
CA VAL A 104 11.61 -21.64 6.27
C VAL A 104 11.54 -22.05 4.79
N LEU A 105 11.25 -23.31 4.52
CA LEU A 105 11.23 -23.83 3.16
C LEU A 105 10.15 -23.13 2.32
N LYS A 106 8.97 -22.90 2.91
CA LYS A 106 7.85 -22.24 2.22
C LYS A 106 8.12 -20.75 2.01
N ALA A 107 8.76 -20.07 2.96
CA ALA A 107 9.17 -18.68 2.81
C ALA A 107 10.19 -18.51 1.66
N MET A 108 11.15 -19.44 1.54
CA MET A 108 12.11 -19.43 0.43
C MET A 108 11.46 -19.79 -0.91
N GLU A 109 10.46 -20.65 -0.92
CA GLU A 109 9.65 -20.97 -2.11
C GLU A 109 8.87 -19.74 -2.61
N TYR A 110 8.36 -18.91 -1.70
CA TYR A 110 7.71 -17.64 -2.04
C TYR A 110 8.70 -16.56 -2.46
N LEU A 111 9.86 -16.50 -1.80
CA LEU A 111 10.87 -15.49 -2.09
C LEU A 111 11.56 -15.72 -3.43
N LEU A 112 11.81 -16.96 -3.83
CA LEU A 112 12.66 -17.28 -4.99
C LEU A 112 11.85 -17.77 -6.19
N PRO A 113 12.24 -17.40 -7.43
CA PRO A 113 11.72 -18.04 -8.62
C PRO A 113 11.91 -19.56 -8.55
N LYS A 114 10.96 -20.33 -9.09
CA LYS A 114 10.94 -21.80 -8.94
C LYS A 114 12.30 -22.45 -9.24
N ALA A 115 12.94 -22.10 -10.36
CA ALA A 115 14.24 -22.69 -10.72
C ALA A 115 15.33 -22.40 -9.67
N VAL A 116 15.38 -21.17 -9.14
CA VAL A 116 16.33 -20.75 -8.12
C VAL A 116 16.04 -21.43 -6.79
N PHE A 117 14.76 -21.55 -6.41
CA PHE A 117 14.36 -22.28 -5.21
C PHE A 117 14.79 -23.75 -5.25
N HIS A 118 14.56 -24.46 -6.36
CA HIS A 118 14.97 -25.87 -6.50
C HIS A 118 16.50 -26.03 -6.43
N SER A 119 17.25 -25.09 -7.01
CA SER A 119 18.71 -25.09 -6.93
C SER A 119 19.18 -24.83 -5.49
N TRP A 120 18.62 -23.83 -4.81
CA TRP A 120 18.93 -23.49 -3.42
C TRP A 120 18.61 -24.65 -2.48
N GLN A 121 17.43 -25.26 -2.63
CA GLN A 121 17.00 -26.41 -1.85
C GLN A 121 17.94 -27.61 -2.10
N SER A 122 18.36 -27.84 -3.35
CA SER A 122 19.28 -28.93 -3.68
C SER A 122 20.64 -28.79 -3.02
N SER A 123 21.10 -27.56 -2.74
CA SER A 123 22.35 -27.30 -2.04
C SER A 123 22.32 -27.68 -0.55
N LEU A 124 21.13 -27.80 0.06
CA LEU A 124 20.99 -28.16 1.47
C LEU A 124 21.21 -29.66 1.71
N CYS A 125 21.75 -30.02 2.87
CA CYS A 125 21.80 -31.41 3.32
C CYS A 125 20.41 -31.93 3.75
N THR A 126 20.27 -33.26 3.86
CA THR A 126 18.99 -33.90 4.24
C THR A 126 18.47 -33.42 5.59
N VAL A 127 19.36 -33.18 6.56
CA VAL A 127 18.97 -32.75 7.91
C VAL A 127 18.40 -31.32 7.88
N GLU A 128 19.06 -30.40 7.18
CA GLU A 128 18.57 -29.01 7.03
C GLU A 128 17.19 -28.96 6.38
N LYS A 129 16.97 -29.75 5.32
CA LYS A 129 15.67 -29.83 4.64
C LYS A 129 14.54 -30.23 5.58
N GLU A 130 14.77 -31.25 6.42
CA GLU A 130 13.77 -31.72 7.38
C GLU A 130 13.47 -30.71 8.48
N ILE A 131 14.49 -29.96 8.93
CA ILE A 131 14.32 -28.87 9.91
C ILE A 131 13.52 -27.72 9.27
N TYR A 132 13.94 -27.24 8.11
CA TYR A 132 13.34 -26.08 7.43
C TYR A 132 11.92 -26.32 6.94
N LYS A 133 11.53 -27.58 6.75
CA LYS A 133 10.16 -27.95 6.41
C LYS A 133 9.17 -27.78 7.58
N LYS A 134 9.65 -27.87 8.83
CA LYS A 134 8.81 -27.90 10.03
C LYS A 134 8.93 -26.64 10.89
N ARG A 135 10.03 -25.91 10.75
CA ARG A 135 10.34 -24.75 11.59
C ARG A 135 9.90 -23.45 10.91
N ASP A 136 9.21 -22.62 11.67
CA ASP A 136 8.85 -21.26 11.25
C ASP A 136 10.08 -20.38 11.06
N ILE A 137 10.05 -19.57 10.01
CA ILE A 137 11.15 -18.66 9.68
C ILE A 137 11.26 -17.53 10.71
N GLN A 138 12.49 -17.23 11.11
CA GLN A 138 12.86 -16.16 12.02
C GLN A 138 13.79 -15.16 11.31
N VAL A 139 13.98 -13.99 11.92
CA VAL A 139 14.90 -12.96 11.38
C VAL A 139 16.32 -13.53 11.22
N ASP A 140 16.80 -14.26 12.22
CA ASP A 140 18.16 -14.84 12.22
C ASP A 140 18.39 -15.82 11.06
N ASP A 141 17.34 -16.47 10.55
CA ASP A 141 17.45 -17.40 9.43
C ASP A 141 17.81 -16.67 8.14
N PHE A 142 17.12 -15.56 7.87
CA PHE A 142 17.43 -14.72 6.72
C PHE A 142 18.87 -14.17 6.82
N CYS A 143 19.29 -13.72 8.00
CA CYS A 143 20.66 -13.30 8.25
C CYS A 143 21.67 -14.45 8.07
N GLU A 144 21.31 -15.70 8.35
CA GLU A 144 22.18 -16.87 8.14
C GLU A 144 22.30 -17.23 6.66
N PHE A 145 21.22 -17.16 5.88
CA PHE A 145 21.22 -17.57 4.47
C PHE A 145 22.17 -16.77 3.59
N ILE A 146 22.49 -15.55 3.99
CA ILE A 146 23.43 -14.67 3.28
C ILE A 146 24.87 -14.76 3.81
N LYS A 147 25.17 -15.65 4.75
CA LYS A 147 26.54 -15.92 5.19
C LYS A 147 27.22 -16.92 4.23
N PRO A 148 28.49 -16.70 3.85
CA PRO A 148 29.23 -17.63 2.98
C PRO A 148 29.33 -19.08 3.50
N THR A 149 29.13 -19.28 4.80
CA THR A 149 29.12 -20.59 5.45
C THR A 149 27.85 -21.40 5.19
N HIS A 150 26.75 -20.76 4.80
CA HIS A 150 25.48 -21.45 4.57
C HIS A 150 25.48 -22.17 3.21
N ALA A 151 25.01 -23.42 3.18
CA ALA A 151 25.11 -24.28 1.99
C ALA A 151 24.40 -23.70 0.75
N GLY A 152 23.28 -22.99 0.96
CA GLY A 152 22.55 -22.31 -0.11
C GLY A 152 23.08 -20.93 -0.52
N TYR A 153 24.14 -20.43 0.11
CA TYR A 153 24.63 -19.05 -0.08
C TYR A 153 24.94 -18.73 -1.54
N THR A 154 25.71 -19.59 -2.22
CA THR A 154 26.17 -19.32 -3.59
C THR A 154 25.01 -19.11 -4.56
N VAL A 155 23.97 -19.95 -4.46
CA VAL A 155 22.77 -19.84 -5.31
C VAL A 155 22.00 -18.57 -4.99
N LEU A 156 21.76 -18.30 -3.70
CA LEU A 156 21.00 -17.14 -3.25
C LEU A 156 21.71 -15.83 -3.62
N ALA A 157 23.00 -15.71 -3.30
CA ALA A 157 23.79 -14.52 -3.57
C ALA A 157 23.93 -14.25 -5.08
N ALA A 158 24.07 -15.29 -5.90
CA ALA A 158 24.10 -15.14 -7.36
C ALA A 158 22.77 -14.58 -7.90
N TYR A 159 21.64 -15.15 -7.46
CA TYR A 159 20.31 -14.66 -7.83
C TYR A 159 20.08 -13.21 -7.40
N LEU A 160 20.32 -12.88 -6.14
CA LEU A 160 20.07 -11.53 -5.62
C LEU A 160 20.94 -10.48 -6.33
N LYS A 161 22.22 -10.80 -6.64
CA LYS A 161 23.09 -9.92 -7.45
C LYS A 161 22.55 -9.69 -8.85
N SER A 162 22.08 -10.75 -9.53
CA SER A 162 21.46 -10.64 -10.86
C SER A 162 20.22 -9.76 -10.80
N HIS A 163 19.34 -10.03 -9.84
CA HIS A 163 18.10 -9.29 -9.63
C HIS A 163 18.35 -7.79 -9.37
N THR A 164 19.33 -7.43 -8.54
CA THR A 164 19.68 -6.01 -8.32
C THR A 164 20.19 -5.35 -9.60
N LYS A 165 21.00 -6.06 -10.40
CA LYS A 165 21.52 -5.55 -11.68
C LYS A 165 20.39 -5.34 -12.69
N GLU A 166 19.45 -6.27 -12.75
CA GLU A 166 18.27 -6.23 -13.59
C GLU A 166 17.34 -5.08 -13.20
N LEU A 167 17.01 -4.93 -11.92
CA LEU A 167 16.24 -3.78 -11.43
C LEU A 167 16.93 -2.44 -11.77
N ARG A 168 18.25 -2.36 -11.60
CA ARG A 168 19.02 -1.16 -11.94
C ARG A 168 18.92 -0.84 -13.43
N ARG A 169 19.09 -1.83 -14.30
CA ARG A 169 18.96 -1.67 -15.75
C ARG A 169 17.56 -1.19 -16.13
N HIS A 170 16.52 -1.76 -15.52
CA HIS A 170 15.13 -1.32 -15.74
C HIS A 170 14.95 0.16 -15.38
N LEU A 171 15.47 0.58 -14.22
CA LEU A 171 15.43 1.96 -13.79
C LEU A 171 16.23 2.90 -14.71
N ASP A 172 17.41 2.46 -15.18
CA ASP A 172 18.25 3.25 -16.08
C ASP A 172 17.59 3.45 -17.46
N GLU A 173 16.91 2.41 -17.99
CA GLU A 173 16.15 2.47 -19.24
C GLU A 173 14.98 3.46 -19.17
N ILE A 174 14.19 3.45 -18.07
CA ILE A 174 13.07 4.39 -17.92
C ILE A 174 13.54 5.81 -17.61
N ARG A 175 14.60 6.00 -16.82
CA ARG A 175 14.99 7.36 -16.39
C ARG A 175 15.72 8.15 -17.48
N GLN A 176 16.33 7.47 -18.46
CA GLN A 176 17.03 8.08 -19.60
C GLN A 176 18.01 9.20 -19.18
N GLY A 177 18.72 9.00 -18.08
CA GLY A 177 19.70 9.97 -17.54
C GLY A 177 19.16 11.01 -16.55
N ASN A 178 17.84 11.13 -16.37
CA ASN A 178 17.26 12.01 -15.34
C ASN A 178 17.83 11.67 -13.95
N SER A 179 18.17 12.71 -13.18
CA SER A 179 18.86 12.61 -11.89
C SER A 179 17.91 12.74 -10.70
N HIS A 180 16.73 13.36 -10.90
CA HIS A 180 15.70 13.55 -9.88
C HIS A 180 14.44 12.76 -10.25
N LEU A 181 14.07 11.78 -9.43
CA LEU A 181 12.95 10.88 -9.72
C LEU A 181 11.83 11.08 -8.69
N LEU A 182 10.67 11.53 -9.16
CA LEU A 182 9.49 11.79 -8.34
C LEU A 182 8.56 10.58 -8.40
N MET A 183 8.55 9.77 -7.35
CA MET A 183 7.75 8.56 -7.23
C MET A 183 6.32 8.89 -6.78
N VAL A 184 5.32 8.43 -7.51
CA VAL A 184 3.89 8.64 -7.22
C VAL A 184 3.19 7.30 -6.99
N ASP A 185 2.52 7.17 -5.84
CA ASP A 185 1.80 5.97 -5.45
C ASP A 185 0.69 6.28 -4.41
N THR A 186 -0.20 5.31 -4.16
CA THR A 186 -1.26 5.41 -3.15
C THR A 186 -0.80 5.13 -1.72
N GLY A 187 0.48 4.76 -1.53
CA GLY A 187 1.05 4.46 -0.23
C GLY A 187 1.13 5.67 0.71
N TRP A 188 1.68 5.43 1.90
CA TRP A 188 1.84 6.48 2.92
C TRP A 188 3.05 6.31 3.86
N SER A 189 3.66 5.13 3.93
CA SER A 189 4.85 4.89 4.78
C SER A 189 6.17 5.21 4.07
N GLY A 190 6.17 5.39 2.75
CA GLY A 190 7.39 5.63 1.97
C GLY A 190 8.37 4.47 1.94
N THR A 191 7.96 3.23 2.28
CA THR A 191 8.90 2.10 2.36
C THR A 191 9.61 1.83 1.04
N ILE A 192 8.91 1.89 -0.10
CA ILE A 192 9.51 1.73 -1.43
C ILE A 192 10.54 2.84 -1.69
N LEU A 193 10.21 4.10 -1.35
CA LEU A 193 11.15 5.23 -1.48
C LEU A 193 12.43 4.98 -0.68
N ARG A 194 12.31 4.55 0.58
CA ARG A 194 13.45 4.21 1.43
C ARG A 194 14.33 3.14 0.81
N GLU A 195 13.75 2.05 0.31
CA GLU A 195 14.54 0.98 -0.32
C GLU A 195 15.22 1.47 -1.60
N CYS A 196 14.55 2.28 -2.43
CA CYS A 196 15.16 2.86 -3.63
C CYS A 196 16.38 3.74 -3.29
N GLN A 197 16.26 4.62 -2.29
CA GLN A 197 17.36 5.48 -1.82
C GLN A 197 18.51 4.64 -1.25
N SER A 198 18.20 3.57 -0.52
CA SER A 198 19.20 2.66 0.04
C SER A 198 19.95 1.92 -1.05
N ILE A 199 19.26 1.34 -2.05
CA ILE A 199 19.89 0.50 -3.08
C ILE A 199 20.64 1.37 -4.10
N PHE A 200 20.10 2.52 -4.49
CA PHE A 200 20.62 3.42 -5.53
C PHE A 200 20.95 4.82 -4.97
N PRO A 201 22.00 4.95 -4.13
CA PRO A 201 22.34 6.21 -3.47
C PRO A 201 22.86 7.29 -4.43
N ASP A 202 23.17 6.92 -5.68
CA ASP A 202 23.59 7.83 -6.74
C ASP A 202 22.42 8.52 -7.47
N ILE A 203 21.18 8.20 -7.09
CA ILE A 203 19.96 8.73 -7.71
C ILE A 203 19.12 9.46 -6.66
N ASN A 204 18.64 10.67 -6.98
CA ASN A 204 17.83 11.46 -6.06
C ASN A 204 16.34 11.09 -6.18
N PHE A 205 15.84 10.27 -5.25
CA PHE A 205 14.42 9.93 -5.20
C PHE A 205 13.64 10.83 -4.25
N PHE A 206 12.46 11.25 -4.69
CA PHE A 206 11.45 11.96 -3.91
C PHE A 206 10.11 11.23 -4.03
N GLY A 207 9.33 11.19 -2.96
CA GLY A 207 8.00 10.58 -2.95
C GLY A 207 6.90 11.62 -2.89
N HIS A 208 5.99 11.57 -3.86
CA HIS A 208 4.70 12.27 -3.83
C HIS A 208 3.59 11.23 -3.69
N PHE A 209 3.38 10.77 -2.46
CA PHE A 209 2.44 9.70 -2.18
C PHE A 209 1.08 10.28 -1.80
N PHE A 210 0.02 9.47 -1.89
CA PHE A 210 -1.33 9.93 -1.53
C PHE A 210 -1.39 10.51 -0.11
N GLY A 211 -0.78 9.83 0.86
CA GLY A 211 -0.62 10.34 2.22
C GLY A 211 0.80 10.20 2.74
N ARG A 212 1.06 10.71 3.94
CA ARG A 212 2.28 10.43 4.72
C ARG A 212 1.93 10.10 6.16
N SER A 213 2.42 8.97 6.65
CA SER A 213 2.18 8.48 8.02
C SER A 213 3.35 7.62 8.51
N ALA A 214 3.96 7.97 9.64
CA ALA A 214 5.02 7.17 10.24
C ALA A 214 4.51 5.88 10.90
N PHE A 215 3.26 5.87 11.40
CA PHE A 215 2.65 4.86 12.31
C PHE A 215 3.44 4.51 13.59
N SER A 216 4.72 4.86 13.66
CA SER A 216 5.60 4.73 14.81
C SER A 216 5.75 6.08 15.51
N SER A 217 6.34 6.06 16.71
CA SER A 217 6.69 7.27 17.46
C SER A 217 7.92 8.00 16.93
N GLN A 218 8.68 7.39 16.02
CA GLN A 218 9.92 7.93 15.47
C GLN A 218 9.73 8.29 14.00
N VAL A 219 10.06 9.53 13.64
CA VAL A 219 10.00 10.00 12.25
C VAL A 219 11.12 9.31 11.45
N PRO A 220 10.80 8.54 10.40
CA PRO A 220 11.81 7.92 9.56
C PRO A 220 12.65 8.94 8.78
N GLU A 221 13.93 8.66 8.54
CA GLU A 221 14.86 9.57 7.85
C GLU A 221 14.40 9.93 6.42
N HIS A 222 13.88 8.94 5.69
CA HIS A 222 13.40 9.13 4.31
C HIS A 222 12.18 10.06 4.20
N PHE A 223 11.57 10.47 5.33
CA PHE A 223 10.47 11.43 5.32
C PHE A 223 10.88 12.83 4.88
N SER A 224 12.17 13.17 4.96
CA SER A 224 12.71 14.40 4.39
C SER A 224 12.48 14.53 2.88
N ASN A 225 12.37 13.39 2.19
CA ASN A 225 12.15 13.28 0.76
C ASN A 225 10.75 12.74 0.41
N LEU A 226 9.83 12.64 1.38
CA LEU A 226 8.48 12.14 1.19
C LEU A 226 7.45 13.21 1.54
N GLN A 227 6.56 13.50 0.61
CA GLN A 227 5.42 14.37 0.80
C GLN A 227 4.12 13.58 0.67
N GLY A 228 3.22 13.76 1.63
CA GLY A 228 1.84 13.33 1.50
C GLY A 228 1.03 14.39 0.76
N VAL A 229 0.65 14.10 -0.49
CA VAL A 229 0.00 15.09 -1.37
C VAL A 229 -1.42 15.43 -0.91
N ALA A 230 -2.21 14.44 -0.48
CA ALA A 230 -3.56 14.68 0.02
C ALA A 230 -3.56 15.05 1.51
N PHE A 231 -2.76 14.35 2.33
CA PHE A 231 -2.65 14.62 3.76
C PHE A 231 -1.33 14.12 4.36
N GLU A 232 -0.98 14.67 5.51
CA GLU A 232 0.11 14.19 6.36
C GLU A 232 -0.38 14.05 7.80
N ALA A 233 -0.34 12.82 8.34
CA ALA A 233 -0.75 12.53 9.70
C ALA A 233 -0.24 11.15 10.12
N ASP A 234 0.30 11.02 11.34
CA ASP A 234 0.76 9.72 11.86
C ASP A 234 -0.38 8.88 12.48
N ARG A 235 -1.51 9.53 12.75
CA ARG A 235 -2.71 8.93 13.32
C ARG A 235 -3.93 9.72 12.93
N TYR A 236 -5.10 9.09 13.06
CA TYR A 236 -6.36 9.78 12.92
C TYR A 236 -6.47 10.95 13.92
N HIS A 237 -6.90 12.11 13.40
CA HIS A 237 -7.22 13.28 14.19
C HIS A 237 -8.54 13.89 13.70
N TRP A 238 -9.49 14.11 14.61
CA TRP A 238 -10.84 14.52 14.26
C TRP A 238 -10.93 15.93 13.62
N LEU A 239 -10.02 16.84 13.95
CA LEU A 239 -9.88 18.15 13.28
C LEU A 239 -9.26 18.09 11.88
N TYR A 240 -8.70 16.95 11.47
CA TYR A 240 -8.07 16.74 10.16
C TYR A 240 -8.79 15.59 9.45
N PRO A 241 -9.96 15.85 8.82
CA PRO A 241 -10.87 14.78 8.41
C PRO A 241 -10.26 13.74 7.45
N LEU A 242 -9.36 14.13 6.54
CA LEU A 242 -8.68 13.19 5.63
C LEU A 242 -7.82 12.15 6.36
N SER A 243 -7.31 12.45 7.56
CA SER A 243 -6.56 11.47 8.37
C SER A 243 -7.42 10.26 8.77
N SER A 244 -8.76 10.33 8.62
CA SER A 244 -9.65 9.18 8.82
C SER A 244 -9.36 8.02 7.87
N ILE A 245 -8.77 8.29 6.71
CA ILE A 245 -8.34 7.25 5.75
C ILE A 245 -7.37 6.26 6.42
N LEU A 246 -6.57 6.69 7.40
CA LEU A 246 -5.66 5.80 8.13
C LEU A 246 -6.39 4.68 8.90
N LEU A 247 -7.67 4.88 9.24
CA LEU A 247 -8.51 3.87 9.92
C LEU A 247 -9.10 2.83 8.95
N HIS A 248 -9.17 3.14 7.65
CA HIS A 248 -9.67 2.25 6.60
C HIS A 248 -8.87 2.44 5.31
N ARG A 249 -7.55 2.27 5.44
CA ARG A 249 -6.58 2.57 4.39
C ARG A 249 -6.76 1.68 3.15
N HIS A 250 -7.28 0.48 3.37
CA HIS A 250 -7.60 -0.52 2.36
C HIS A 250 -8.65 -0.01 1.36
N LEU A 251 -9.46 0.98 1.72
CA LEU A 251 -10.36 1.63 0.78
C LEU A 251 -9.60 2.26 -0.39
N ILE A 252 -8.51 2.96 -0.13
CA ILE A 252 -7.73 3.62 -1.19
C ILE A 252 -6.91 2.59 -1.97
N GLU A 253 -6.27 1.65 -1.26
CA GLU A 253 -5.53 0.54 -1.89
C GLU A 253 -6.44 -0.25 -2.84
N GLY A 254 -7.61 -0.71 -2.38
CA GLY A 254 -8.51 -1.53 -3.19
C GLY A 254 -9.14 -0.81 -4.38
N VAL A 255 -9.23 0.52 -4.37
CA VAL A 255 -9.73 1.29 -5.52
C VAL A 255 -8.67 1.39 -6.63
N PHE A 256 -7.42 1.61 -6.25
CA PHE A 256 -6.33 1.92 -7.18
C PHE A 256 -5.42 0.74 -7.48
N GLU A 257 -5.51 -0.35 -6.74
CA GLU A 257 -4.75 -1.55 -7.03
C GLU A 257 -5.33 -2.28 -8.25
N PRO A 258 -4.59 -2.41 -9.36
CA PRO A 258 -5.05 -3.17 -10.51
C PRO A 258 -5.11 -4.66 -10.17
N LYS A 259 -6.07 -5.37 -10.76
CA LYS A 259 -6.12 -6.85 -10.73
C LYS A 259 -5.02 -7.43 -11.65
N TRP A 260 -3.76 -7.23 -11.27
CA TRP A 260 -2.56 -7.68 -12.00
C TRP A 260 -1.50 -8.19 -11.03
N PRO A 261 -0.72 -9.24 -11.38
CA PRO A 261 0.34 -9.73 -10.52
C PRO A 261 1.41 -8.67 -10.20
N SER A 262 1.85 -8.63 -8.95
CA SER A 262 2.95 -7.76 -8.54
C SER A 262 4.26 -8.17 -9.22
N VAL A 263 5.07 -7.17 -9.60
CA VAL A 263 6.39 -7.39 -10.20
C VAL A 263 7.36 -7.86 -9.12
N GLU A 264 7.91 -9.06 -9.22
CA GLU A 264 8.91 -9.55 -8.27
C GLU A 264 10.28 -9.89 -8.89
N GLY A 265 10.40 -9.72 -10.21
CA GLY A 265 11.58 -10.02 -11.01
C GLY A 265 11.50 -9.35 -12.38
N TYR A 266 12.59 -9.44 -13.14
CA TYR A 266 12.71 -8.84 -14.46
C TYR A 266 13.33 -9.84 -15.44
N LEU A 267 12.97 -9.72 -16.71
CA LEU A 267 13.41 -10.59 -17.78
C LEU A 267 14.02 -9.75 -18.91
N LEU A 268 15.06 -10.28 -19.54
CA LEU A 268 15.60 -9.73 -20.78
C LEU A 268 14.78 -10.25 -21.96
N GLU A 269 14.16 -9.33 -22.68
CA GLU A 269 13.41 -9.63 -23.90
C GLU A 269 14.36 -9.63 -25.10
N SER A 270 14.55 -10.81 -25.68
CA SER A 270 15.25 -10.99 -26.96
C SER A 270 14.26 -10.73 -28.11
N PRO A 271 14.64 -10.04 -29.21
CA PRO A 271 16.00 -9.73 -29.66
C PRO A 271 16.50 -8.31 -29.32
N HIS A 272 15.74 -7.51 -28.58
CA HIS A 272 16.07 -6.09 -28.39
C HIS A 272 16.87 -5.78 -27.11
N ASP A 273 17.20 -6.81 -26.32
CA ASP A 273 17.86 -6.69 -25.02
C ASP A 273 17.13 -5.70 -24.08
N LEU A 274 15.82 -5.53 -24.25
CA LEU A 274 15.02 -4.65 -23.38
C LEU A 274 14.70 -5.40 -22.10
N ILE A 275 14.80 -4.73 -20.95
CA ILE A 275 14.43 -5.34 -19.68
C ILE A 275 12.98 -5.03 -19.33
N GLN A 276 12.20 -6.07 -19.10
CA GLN A 276 10.78 -5.99 -18.79
C GLN A 276 10.49 -6.64 -17.43
N PRO A 277 9.43 -6.20 -16.72
CA PRO A 277 8.95 -6.93 -15.55
C PRO A 277 8.56 -8.36 -15.95
N GLU A 278 8.83 -9.34 -15.07
CA GLU A 278 8.50 -10.75 -15.34
C GLU A 278 6.99 -11.01 -15.54
N THR A 279 6.16 -10.12 -14.99
CA THR A 279 4.70 -10.16 -15.12
C THR A 279 4.20 -9.50 -16.40
N GLY A 280 5.09 -8.88 -17.18
CA GLY A 280 4.74 -8.05 -18.32
C GLY A 280 4.23 -6.66 -17.93
N VAL A 281 3.99 -5.83 -18.95
CA VAL A 281 3.43 -4.48 -18.81
C VAL A 281 1.92 -4.59 -18.58
N ILE A 282 1.39 -3.83 -17.63
CA ILE A 282 -0.05 -3.81 -17.34
C ILE A 282 -0.80 -3.28 -18.57
N PRO A 283 -1.73 -4.05 -19.15
CA PRO A 283 -2.55 -3.61 -20.27
C PRO A 283 -3.40 -2.39 -19.93
N ASP A 284 -3.61 -1.50 -20.90
CA ASP A 284 -4.39 -0.26 -20.71
C ASP A 284 -5.83 -0.50 -20.24
N ASN A 285 -6.45 -1.62 -20.61
CA ASN A 285 -7.80 -1.98 -20.16
C ASN A 285 -7.87 -2.36 -18.67
N ILE A 286 -6.73 -2.63 -18.02
CA ILE A 286 -6.64 -2.87 -16.56
C ILE A 286 -6.34 -1.57 -15.81
N ARG A 287 -5.59 -0.65 -16.45
CA ARG A 287 -5.30 0.70 -15.92
C ARG A 287 -6.55 1.58 -15.91
N LYS A 288 -7.38 1.46 -16.94
CA LYS A 288 -8.67 2.15 -17.05
C LYS A 288 -9.73 1.44 -16.18
N PRO A 289 -10.73 2.16 -15.66
CA PRO A 289 -11.82 1.52 -14.95
C PRO A 289 -12.59 0.59 -15.90
N SER A 290 -12.84 -0.64 -15.44
CA SER A 290 -13.79 -1.56 -16.05
C SER A 290 -15.23 -1.20 -15.63
N ILE A 291 -16.22 -1.87 -16.22
CA ILE A 291 -17.63 -1.69 -15.85
C ILE A 291 -17.93 -2.07 -14.39
N GLU A 292 -17.08 -2.90 -13.78
CA GLU A 292 -17.21 -3.36 -12.39
C GLU A 292 -16.48 -2.44 -11.39
N ASP A 293 -15.62 -1.53 -11.86
CA ASP A 293 -14.82 -0.62 -11.02
C ASP A 293 -15.64 0.63 -10.59
N ASP A 294 -16.78 0.43 -9.95
CA ASP A 294 -17.74 1.48 -9.58
C ASP A 294 -17.10 2.71 -8.90
N PHE A 295 -16.18 2.50 -7.95
CA PHE A 295 -15.48 3.60 -7.28
C PHE A 295 -14.66 4.44 -8.26
N LEU A 296 -13.86 3.78 -9.10
CA LEU A 296 -12.98 4.45 -10.04
C LEU A 296 -13.78 5.12 -11.16
N ASN A 297 -14.86 4.49 -11.62
CA ASN A 297 -15.84 5.11 -12.53
C ASN A 297 -16.39 6.40 -11.94
N GLY A 298 -16.84 6.38 -10.67
CA GLY A 298 -17.34 7.58 -9.99
C GLY A 298 -16.29 8.69 -9.90
N ILE A 299 -15.04 8.36 -9.57
CA ILE A 299 -13.92 9.33 -9.53
C ILE A 299 -13.72 9.95 -10.92
N CYS A 300 -13.64 9.13 -11.96
CA CYS A 300 -13.40 9.58 -13.32
C CYS A 300 -14.53 10.48 -13.82
N ASP A 301 -15.78 10.09 -13.57
CA ASP A 301 -16.95 10.88 -13.93
C ASP A 301 -16.98 12.23 -13.22
N TYR A 302 -16.59 12.29 -11.94
CA TYR A 302 -16.46 13.56 -11.22
C TYR A 302 -15.45 14.48 -11.91
N ILE A 303 -14.26 13.96 -12.20
CA ILE A 303 -13.19 14.74 -12.82
C ILE A 303 -13.64 15.23 -14.20
N ALA A 304 -14.17 14.35 -15.04
CA ALA A 304 -14.62 14.70 -16.39
C ALA A 304 -15.73 15.76 -16.40
N LYS A 305 -16.60 15.78 -15.39
CA LYS A 305 -17.75 16.70 -15.27
C LYS A 305 -17.48 17.90 -14.35
N SER A 306 -16.29 18.01 -13.76
CA SER A 306 -15.95 19.08 -12.82
C SER A 306 -15.83 20.42 -13.55
N ASP A 307 -16.55 21.43 -13.07
CA ASP A 307 -16.49 22.81 -13.60
C ASP A 307 -15.65 23.73 -12.70
N THR A 308 -14.70 23.16 -11.96
CA THR A 308 -13.86 23.94 -11.03
C THR A 308 -12.79 24.78 -11.72
N GLU A 309 -12.46 24.52 -13.00
CA GLU A 309 -11.53 25.32 -13.83
C GLU A 309 -10.20 25.71 -13.12
N LEU A 310 -9.58 24.78 -12.40
CA LEU A 310 -8.37 25.04 -11.59
C LEU A 310 -8.52 26.12 -10.49
N ASN A 311 -9.75 26.51 -10.13
CA ASN A 311 -10.02 27.46 -9.06
C ASN A 311 -9.67 26.85 -7.70
N ALA A 312 -8.51 27.24 -7.16
CA ALA A 312 -7.99 26.71 -5.91
C ALA A 312 -8.98 26.79 -4.73
N ASN A 313 -9.75 27.87 -4.63
CA ASN A 313 -10.74 28.04 -3.55
C ASN A 313 -11.90 27.04 -3.68
N GLN A 314 -12.38 26.81 -4.91
CA GLN A 314 -13.45 25.85 -5.15
C GLN A 314 -12.98 24.42 -4.92
N ILE A 315 -11.79 24.07 -5.43
CA ILE A 315 -11.16 22.75 -5.24
C ILE A 315 -11.01 22.47 -3.74
N GLN A 316 -10.45 23.41 -2.98
CA GLN A 316 -10.26 23.25 -1.54
C GLN A 316 -11.60 23.15 -0.79
N ARG A 317 -12.62 23.90 -1.21
CA ARG A 317 -13.96 23.82 -0.61
C ARG A 317 -14.60 22.44 -0.82
N GLU A 318 -14.53 21.92 -2.04
CA GLU A 318 -15.09 20.61 -2.40
C GLU A 318 -14.33 19.47 -1.71
N GLU A 319 -13.00 19.53 -1.69
CA GLU A 319 -12.15 18.61 -0.91
C GLU A 319 -12.55 18.61 0.57
N ASN A 320 -12.69 19.78 1.19
CA ASN A 320 -13.05 19.89 2.61
C ASN A 320 -14.43 19.29 2.93
N LEU A 321 -15.40 19.43 2.03
CA LEU A 321 -16.72 18.83 2.17
C LEU A 321 -16.63 17.30 2.04
N ALA A 322 -15.91 16.81 1.03
CA ALA A 322 -15.68 15.39 0.84
C ALA A 322 -14.89 14.76 2.00
N ALA A 323 -13.89 15.45 2.54
CA ALA A 323 -13.09 15.04 3.67
C ALA A 323 -13.93 14.86 4.95
N LYS A 324 -14.90 15.75 5.19
CA LYS A 324 -15.86 15.60 6.30
C LYS A 324 -16.80 14.41 6.06
N MET A 325 -17.21 14.19 4.82
CA MET A 325 -18.05 13.05 4.45
C MET A 325 -17.32 11.72 4.64
N ILE A 326 -16.08 11.59 4.14
CA ILE A 326 -15.29 10.36 4.29
C ILE A 326 -15.00 10.06 5.76
N GLN A 327 -14.66 11.07 6.56
CA GLN A 327 -14.48 10.92 8.00
C GLN A 327 -15.72 10.34 8.68
N ARG A 328 -16.90 10.90 8.39
CA ARG A 328 -18.15 10.39 8.96
C ARG A 328 -18.39 8.93 8.56
N LEU A 329 -18.14 8.58 7.30
CA LEU A 329 -18.39 7.25 6.76
C LEU A 329 -17.40 6.21 7.29
N ILE A 330 -16.13 6.57 7.48
CA ILE A 330 -15.09 5.67 8.01
C ILE A 330 -15.21 5.51 9.53
N VAL A 331 -15.46 6.61 10.26
CA VAL A 331 -15.47 6.60 11.73
C VAL A 331 -16.81 6.11 12.28
N PHE A 332 -17.92 6.50 11.65
CA PHE A 332 -19.26 6.12 12.11
C PHE A 332 -20.08 5.44 11.00
N PRO A 333 -19.57 4.34 10.41
CA PRO A 333 -20.34 3.58 9.42
C PRO A 333 -21.60 3.02 10.06
N SER A 334 -22.68 3.05 9.30
CA SER A 334 -23.85 2.21 9.56
C SER A 334 -23.72 0.88 8.82
N ARG A 335 -24.50 -0.13 9.24
CA ARG A 335 -24.44 -1.47 8.65
C ARG A 335 -24.73 -1.47 7.14
N SER A 336 -25.74 -0.70 6.69
CA SER A 336 -26.07 -0.57 5.27
C SER A 336 -25.03 0.17 4.44
N GLN A 337 -24.05 0.82 5.08
CA GLN A 337 -22.95 1.50 4.39
C GLN A 337 -21.74 0.59 4.20
N LEU A 338 -21.66 -0.51 4.94
CA LEU A 338 -20.57 -1.48 4.79
C LEU A 338 -20.57 -2.08 3.39
N ASP A 339 -21.75 -2.32 2.80
CA ASP A 339 -21.91 -2.92 1.47
C ASP A 339 -21.15 -2.16 0.37
N PHE A 340 -21.06 -0.83 0.49
CA PHE A 340 -20.35 0.01 -0.48
C PHE A 340 -19.05 0.62 0.05
N LEU A 341 -18.67 0.40 1.32
CA LEU A 341 -17.38 0.84 1.87
C LEU A 341 -16.37 -0.31 1.95
N THR A 342 -16.81 -1.55 1.76
CA THR A 342 -15.93 -2.71 1.70
C THR A 342 -15.37 -2.83 0.28
N VAL A 343 -14.05 -2.96 0.20
CA VAL A 343 -13.34 -3.37 -1.02
C VAL A 343 -13.19 -4.88 -1.02
N ASP A 344 -13.06 -5.48 -2.21
CA ASP A 344 -12.88 -6.93 -2.35
C ASP A 344 -11.66 -7.43 -1.55
N THR A 345 -11.61 -8.74 -1.32
CA THR A 345 -10.57 -9.37 -0.48
C THR A 345 -9.16 -9.02 -0.97
N ARG A 346 -8.27 -8.77 -0.01
CA ARG A 346 -6.88 -8.49 -0.31
C ARG A 346 -6.17 -9.79 -0.66
N SER A 347 -5.52 -9.85 -1.82
CA SER A 347 -4.42 -10.77 -2.04
C SER A 347 -3.37 -10.50 -0.95
N ALA A 348 -3.03 -11.50 -0.15
CA ALA A 348 -1.83 -11.46 0.65
C ALA A 348 -0.65 -11.45 -0.33
N ASP A 349 -0.25 -10.25 -0.75
CA ASP A 349 0.97 -10.05 -1.53
C ASP A 349 2.13 -10.84 -0.93
N PHE A 350 3.16 -11.10 -1.74
CA PHE A 350 4.32 -11.94 -1.39
C PHE A 350 4.12 -13.44 -1.65
N GLY A 351 3.51 -13.79 -2.79
CA GLY A 351 3.34 -15.17 -3.25
C GLY A 351 2.32 -16.02 -2.46
N LYS A 352 1.65 -15.44 -1.45
CA LYS A 352 0.63 -16.13 -0.64
C LYS A 352 -0.74 -16.01 -1.33
N GLY A 353 -1.33 -17.13 -1.75
CA GLY A 353 -2.72 -17.17 -2.24
C GLY A 353 -3.77 -17.03 -1.12
N LEU A 354 -3.57 -16.11 -0.16
CA LEU A 354 -4.49 -15.91 0.96
C LEU A 354 -5.30 -14.64 0.73
N ASP A 355 -6.63 -14.76 0.75
CA ASP A 355 -7.55 -13.64 0.74
C ASP A 355 -7.88 -13.21 2.17
N VAL A 356 -7.51 -11.99 2.56
CA VAL A 356 -7.87 -11.43 3.86
C VAL A 356 -9.04 -10.46 3.69
N SER A 357 -10.18 -10.83 4.27
CA SER A 357 -11.36 -9.94 4.32
C SER A 357 -11.13 -8.78 5.30
N VAL A 358 -11.55 -7.57 4.90
CA VAL A 358 -11.46 -6.38 5.77
C VAL A 358 -12.30 -6.56 7.05
N LEU A 359 -13.45 -7.21 6.92
CA LEU A 359 -14.42 -7.48 7.96
C LEU A 359 -14.52 -8.99 8.22
N ILE A 360 -14.73 -9.37 9.48
CA ILE A 360 -14.85 -10.76 9.91
C ILE A 360 -16.33 -11.09 10.05
N TYR A 361 -16.85 -11.94 9.16
CA TYR A 361 -18.24 -12.39 9.18
C TYR A 361 -18.41 -13.75 9.86
N ASP A 362 -17.35 -14.57 9.90
CA ASP A 362 -17.39 -15.92 10.47
C ASP A 362 -17.11 -15.90 11.97
N GLY A 363 -18.07 -16.40 12.75
CA GLY A 363 -17.91 -16.56 14.20
C GLY A 363 -19.24 -16.51 14.95
N TYR A 364 -19.80 -17.68 15.26
CA TYR A 364 -20.92 -17.81 16.19
C TYR A 364 -20.44 -17.58 17.63
N GLY A 365 -20.39 -16.31 18.04
CA GLY A 365 -20.11 -15.91 19.41
C GLY A 365 -20.92 -14.68 19.78
N GLN A 366 -21.91 -14.85 20.66
CA GLN A 366 -22.81 -13.79 21.11
C GLN A 366 -22.25 -12.95 22.26
N SER A 367 -21.19 -13.42 22.93
CA SER A 367 -20.65 -12.71 24.10
C SER A 367 -19.93 -11.42 23.70
N ILE A 368 -20.00 -10.41 24.57
CA ILE A 368 -19.34 -9.11 24.34
C ILE A 368 -17.83 -9.25 24.13
N SER A 369 -17.16 -10.17 24.84
CA SER A 369 -15.70 -10.33 24.69
C SER A 369 -15.32 -10.88 23.32
N GLN A 370 -16.08 -11.85 22.79
CA GLN A 370 -15.87 -12.40 21.45
C GLN A 370 -16.09 -11.34 20.36
N LYS A 371 -17.13 -10.51 20.52
CA LYS A 371 -17.38 -9.36 19.63
C LYS A 371 -16.22 -8.38 19.62
N LEU A 372 -15.72 -8.00 20.80
CA LEU A 372 -14.57 -7.09 20.92
C LEU A 372 -13.29 -7.70 20.35
N ASN A 373 -13.07 -9.00 20.52
CA ASN A 373 -11.93 -9.69 19.92
C ASN A 373 -11.97 -9.63 18.38
N ARG A 374 -13.13 -9.84 17.76
CA ARG A 374 -13.30 -9.67 16.31
C ARG A 374 -13.05 -8.22 15.87
N VAL A 375 -13.52 -7.24 16.64
CA VAL A 375 -13.23 -5.81 16.38
C VAL A 375 -11.72 -5.54 16.37
N THR A 376 -10.95 -6.11 17.29
CA THR A 376 -9.49 -5.91 17.33
C THR A 376 -8.73 -6.65 16.25
N GLN A 377 -9.28 -7.76 15.76
CA GLN A 377 -8.65 -8.57 14.72
C GLN A 377 -9.01 -8.08 13.30
N SER A 378 -10.06 -7.28 13.15
CA SER A 378 -10.48 -6.70 11.86
C SER A 378 -9.48 -5.65 11.37
N LEU A 379 -9.32 -5.58 10.04
CA LEU A 379 -8.53 -4.53 9.38
C LEU A 379 -9.21 -3.15 9.42
N TRP A 380 -10.52 -3.11 9.65
CA TRP A 380 -11.28 -1.88 9.86
C TRP A 380 -12.18 -1.99 11.12
N PRO A 381 -11.62 -1.75 12.32
CA PRO A 381 -12.33 -1.89 13.59
C PRO A 381 -13.66 -1.13 13.67
N HIS A 382 -13.73 0.11 13.14
CA HIS A 382 -14.96 0.91 13.15
C HIS A 382 -16.07 0.30 12.29
N GLY A 383 -15.72 -0.32 11.17
CA GLY A 383 -16.63 -1.10 10.33
C GLY A 383 -17.10 -2.37 11.04
N GLN A 384 -16.19 -3.10 11.68
CA GLN A 384 -16.55 -4.29 12.44
C GLN A 384 -17.52 -3.96 13.59
N VAL A 385 -17.36 -2.83 14.28
CA VAL A 385 -18.31 -2.39 15.31
C VAL A 385 -19.73 -2.21 14.75
N ALA A 386 -19.88 -1.79 13.48
CA ALA A 386 -21.19 -1.63 12.85
C ALA A 386 -21.88 -2.97 12.51
N ILE A 387 -21.11 -4.06 12.43
CA ILE A 387 -21.63 -5.44 12.35
C ILE A 387 -22.05 -5.92 13.75
N GLU A 388 -21.15 -5.77 14.72
CA GLU A 388 -21.26 -6.43 16.02
C GLU A 388 -22.25 -5.76 17.00
N PHE A 389 -22.45 -4.44 16.87
CA PHE A 389 -23.21 -3.62 17.80
C PHE A 389 -24.27 -2.76 17.10
N SER A 390 -25.32 -2.40 17.84
CA SER A 390 -26.44 -1.58 17.35
C SER A 390 -26.72 -0.37 18.27
N GLY A 391 -27.54 0.57 17.78
CA GLY A 391 -28.01 1.71 18.55
C GLY A 391 -26.89 2.59 19.13
N LEU A 392 -27.08 3.05 20.37
CA LEU A 392 -26.13 3.89 21.09
C LEU A 392 -24.80 3.17 21.39
N MET A 393 -24.84 1.86 21.64
CA MET A 393 -23.64 1.08 21.95
C MET A 393 -22.64 1.10 20.79
N ARG A 394 -23.12 0.98 19.55
CA ARG A 394 -22.30 1.11 18.33
C ARG A 394 -21.58 2.46 18.29
N VAL A 395 -22.33 3.55 18.45
CA VAL A 395 -21.80 4.92 18.35
C VAL A 395 -20.78 5.19 19.46
N SER A 396 -21.06 4.76 20.68
CA SER A 396 -20.15 4.90 21.82
C SER A 396 -18.84 4.15 21.60
N ILE A 397 -18.89 2.91 21.11
CA ILE A 397 -17.66 2.13 20.85
C ILE A 397 -16.86 2.76 19.69
N GLN A 398 -17.52 3.14 18.59
CA GLN A 398 -16.86 3.85 17.47
C GLN A 398 -16.17 5.14 17.94
N PHE A 399 -16.83 5.92 18.80
CA PHE A 399 -16.24 7.12 19.39
C PHE A 399 -15.02 6.79 20.26
N LEU A 400 -15.11 5.75 21.09
CA LEU A 400 -13.99 5.31 21.94
C LEU A 400 -12.79 4.82 21.11
N LEU A 401 -13.02 4.11 20.01
CA LEU A 401 -11.96 3.69 19.08
C LEU A 401 -11.24 4.91 18.46
N SER A 402 -11.97 6.01 18.26
CA SER A 402 -11.42 7.27 17.75
C SER A 402 -10.70 8.12 18.78
N CYS A 403 -10.68 7.71 20.05
CA CYS A 403 -10.01 8.39 21.15
C CYS A 403 -8.98 7.45 21.81
N PRO A 404 -7.75 7.33 21.26
CA PRO A 404 -6.75 6.34 21.71
C PRO A 404 -6.47 6.36 23.22
N ASN A 405 -6.48 7.55 23.83
CA ASN A 405 -6.25 7.74 25.26
C ASN A 405 -7.39 7.17 26.15
N LEU A 406 -8.63 7.16 25.66
CA LEU A 406 -9.75 6.51 26.36
C LEU A 406 -9.74 5.00 26.12
N MET A 407 -9.40 4.58 24.91
CA MET A 407 -9.39 3.17 24.54
C MET A 407 -8.36 2.38 25.35
N ASN A 408 -7.12 2.88 25.50
CA ASN A 408 -6.10 2.22 26.32
C ASN A 408 -6.54 2.03 27.78
N LYS A 409 -7.33 2.97 28.33
CA LYS A 409 -7.92 2.83 29.68
C LYS A 409 -9.03 1.78 29.73
N LEU A 410 -9.85 1.68 28.69
CA LEU A 410 -10.90 0.65 28.56
C LEU A 410 -10.32 -0.74 28.33
N TRP A 411 -9.27 -0.89 27.53
CA TRP A 411 -8.58 -2.16 27.29
C TRP A 411 -7.80 -2.65 28.50
N ALA A 412 -7.15 -1.75 29.24
CA ALA A 412 -6.58 -2.07 30.54
C ALA A 412 -7.65 -2.55 31.53
N PHE A 413 -8.87 -2.03 31.44
CA PHE A 413 -10.00 -2.42 32.29
C PHE A 413 -10.58 -3.79 31.89
N THR A 414 -10.75 -4.07 30.59
CA THR A 414 -11.27 -5.36 30.10
C THR A 414 -10.28 -6.50 30.33
N ASN A 415 -8.98 -6.30 30.12
CA ASN A 415 -7.96 -7.32 30.44
C ASN A 415 -7.90 -7.63 31.95
N LYS A 416 -8.10 -6.62 32.81
CA LYS A 416 -8.16 -6.81 34.28
C LYS A 416 -9.43 -7.55 34.74
N TYR A 417 -10.52 -7.47 33.98
CA TYR A 417 -11.77 -8.18 34.26
C TYR A 417 -11.83 -9.59 33.66
N ILE A 418 -11.21 -9.81 32.50
CA ILE A 418 -11.10 -11.14 31.88
C ILE A 418 -10.19 -12.05 32.72
N LEU A 419 -9.09 -11.52 33.27
CA LEU A 419 -8.21 -12.28 34.17
C LEU A 419 -8.83 -12.56 35.56
N ARG A 420 -9.80 -11.76 36.02
CA ARG A 420 -10.51 -11.99 37.30
C ARG A 420 -11.70 -12.95 37.22
N ARG A 421 -12.09 -13.40 36.02
CA ARG A 421 -13.09 -14.46 35.82
C ARG A 421 -12.47 -15.80 35.43
N ALA A 422 -11.16 -15.84 35.23
CA ALA A 422 -10.36 -17.05 34.99
C ALA A 422 -9.54 -17.48 36.23
N SER A 423 -9.77 -16.81 37.37
CA SER A 423 -9.33 -17.15 38.72
C SER A 423 -10.56 -17.35 39.59
#